data_AF-A0A0K2RBX0-F1
#
_entry.id   AF-A0A0K2RBX0-F1
#
_cell.length_a   1.000
_cell.length_b   1.000
_cell.length_c   1.000
_cell.angle_alpha   90.00
_cell.angle_beta   90.00
_cell.angle_gamma   90.00
#
_symmetry.space_group_name_H-M   'P 1'
#
loop_
_entity.id
_entity.type
_entity.pdbx_description
1 polymer ?
#
loop_
_entity_poly.entity_id
_entity_poly.type
_entity_poly.pdbx_seq_one_letter_code
_entity_poly.pdbx_strand_id
1 'polypeptide(L)'
;MPNVVPGHEAVGIVSEAGEGCVRFRRGDRVGVAWLGGTCGSCEFCRRGDENLCLSPVFTGWDRDGGYAEQLTVSEDFAYAIPPRFSDEQAAPLLCSGIIGYRALKRAAVPEGGRLGIYGFGGSAHLTAQMARHQGAQVYVMTRSEPARELARKLGAVFVGDAYESPPDPLDSAILFAPAGDLVPVVLKALGRGGPWPLPASTSATYRP
;
A
#
# COMPACT_ATOMS: atom_id res chain seq x y z
N MET A 1 23.72 10.67 1.68
CA MET A 1 22.31 10.47 2.09
C MET A 1 21.94 11.65 2.97
N PRO A 2 20.69 12.14 2.95
CA PRO A 2 20.27 13.11 3.96
C PRO A 2 20.57 12.56 5.36
N ASN A 3 21.00 13.43 6.29
CA ASN A 3 21.18 13.09 7.71
C ASN A 3 19.79 12.92 8.35
N VAL A 4 19.13 11.81 8.03
CA VAL A 4 17.76 11.52 8.47
C VAL A 4 17.69 10.10 9.03
N VAL A 5 16.98 9.93 10.14
CA VAL A 5 16.61 8.61 10.67
C VAL A 5 15.54 7.99 9.78
N PRO A 6 15.71 6.79 9.21
CA PRO A 6 14.67 6.18 8.37
C PRO A 6 13.47 5.65 9.16
N GLY A 7 12.45 5.15 8.44
CA GLY A 7 11.30 4.44 9.01
C GLY A 7 10.00 5.24 8.96
N HIS A 8 8.96 4.67 8.38
CA HIS A 8 7.66 5.33 8.15
C HIS A 8 6.46 4.39 8.36
N GLU A 9 6.70 3.31 9.08
CA GLU A 9 5.72 2.34 9.54
C GLU A 9 5.81 2.28 11.07
N ALA A 10 5.61 3.42 11.74
CA ALA A 10 5.85 3.54 13.18
C ALA A 10 4.54 3.49 13.96
N VAL A 11 4.54 2.79 15.09
CA VAL A 11 3.43 2.79 16.06
C VAL A 11 4.02 3.12 17.43
N GLY A 12 3.37 4.00 18.17
CA GLY A 12 3.84 4.42 19.47
C GLY A 12 2.75 5.03 20.33
N ILE A 13 3.16 5.47 21.52
CA ILE A 13 2.30 6.14 22.50
C ILE A 13 2.70 7.61 22.55
N VAL A 14 1.72 8.51 22.53
CA VAL A 14 1.96 9.95 22.67
C VAL A 14 2.54 10.23 24.06
N SER A 15 3.78 10.72 24.10
CA SER A 15 4.46 11.12 25.33
C SER A 15 4.13 12.56 25.72
N GLU A 16 4.04 13.45 24.73
CA GLU A 16 3.78 14.89 24.85
C GLU A 16 3.06 15.39 23.59
N ALA A 17 2.27 16.45 23.74
CA ALA A 17 1.59 17.13 22.63
C ALA A 17 2.15 18.57 22.52
N GLY A 18 2.44 19.00 21.29
CA GLY A 18 2.87 20.36 21.02
C GLY A 18 1.76 21.38 21.28
N GLU A 19 2.13 22.65 21.42
CA GLU A 19 1.16 23.74 21.58
C GLU A 19 0.15 23.75 20.42
N GLY A 20 -1.14 23.83 20.75
CA GLY A 20 -2.24 23.82 19.77
C GLY A 20 -2.68 22.45 19.27
N CYS A 21 -1.98 21.36 19.62
CA CYS A 21 -2.43 20.00 19.30
C CYS A 21 -3.64 19.61 20.16
N VAL A 22 -4.71 19.14 19.54
CA VAL A 22 -5.98 18.81 20.22
C VAL A 22 -6.55 17.43 19.89
N ARG A 23 -6.05 16.76 18.83
CA ARG A 23 -6.58 15.47 18.35
C ARG A 23 -6.14 14.30 19.21
N PHE A 24 -4.94 14.37 19.77
CA PHE A 24 -4.35 13.31 20.59
C PHE A 24 -3.84 13.84 21.92
N ARG A 25 -3.87 12.99 22.94
CA ARG A 25 -3.43 13.28 24.29
C ARG A 25 -2.35 12.30 24.71
N ARG A 26 -1.58 12.67 25.74
CA ARG A 26 -0.60 11.78 26.35
C ARG A 26 -1.25 10.44 26.72
N GLY A 27 -0.63 9.34 26.29
CA GLY A 27 -1.12 7.98 26.48
C GLY A 27 -1.91 7.42 25.30
N ASP A 28 -2.33 8.24 24.33
CA ASP A 28 -3.00 7.75 23.13
C ASP A 28 -2.03 6.95 22.25
N ARG A 29 -2.54 5.86 21.66
CA ARG A 29 -1.80 5.03 20.73
C ARG A 29 -2.00 5.49 19.29
N VAL A 30 -0.90 5.86 18.64
CA VAL A 30 -0.91 6.45 17.30
C VAL A 30 0.07 5.74 16.37
N GLY A 31 -0.25 5.76 15.07
CA GLY A 31 0.63 5.35 14.01
C GLY A 31 1.05 6.51 13.13
N VAL A 32 2.23 6.40 12.55
CA VAL A 32 2.86 7.39 11.69
C VAL A 32 3.18 6.73 10.36
N ALA A 33 2.64 7.31 9.29
CA ALA A 33 2.80 6.83 7.93
C ALA A 33 3.86 7.64 7.15
N TRP A 34 4.01 7.30 5.87
CA TRP A 34 4.93 7.95 4.93
C TRP A 34 4.69 9.45 4.76
N LEU A 35 3.45 9.87 4.49
CA LEU A 35 3.11 11.29 4.34
C LEU A 35 3.04 11.92 5.74
N GLY A 36 3.97 12.83 6.05
CA GLY A 36 4.07 13.51 7.35
C GLY A 36 3.75 15.00 7.30
N GLY A 37 3.44 15.55 6.11
CA GLY A 37 3.10 16.95 5.92
C GLY A 37 2.70 17.27 4.48
N THR A 38 1.86 18.29 4.31
CA THR A 38 1.46 18.84 3.01
C THR A 38 1.47 20.37 3.06
N CYS A 39 1.40 21.03 1.90
CA CYS A 39 1.32 22.49 1.83
C CYS A 39 -0.06 23.06 2.21
N GLY A 40 -1.10 22.21 2.36
CA GLY A 40 -2.48 22.58 2.67
C GLY A 40 -3.21 23.44 1.62
N SER A 41 -2.51 23.97 0.61
CA SER A 41 -3.01 25.07 -0.22
C SER A 41 -2.97 24.80 -1.72
N CYS A 42 -2.21 23.80 -2.22
CA CYS A 42 -2.19 23.47 -3.65
C CYS A 42 -3.51 22.85 -4.14
N GLU A 43 -3.69 22.72 -5.45
CA GLU A 43 -4.92 22.15 -6.03
C GLU A 43 -5.24 20.73 -5.54
N PHE A 44 -4.22 19.91 -5.26
CA PHE A 44 -4.38 18.55 -4.78
C PHE A 44 -4.81 18.53 -3.31
N CYS A 45 -4.19 19.36 -2.47
CA CYS A 45 -4.61 19.51 -1.07
C CYS A 45 -6.05 20.02 -0.97
N ARG A 46 -6.41 21.06 -1.74
CA ARG A 46 -7.77 21.66 -1.71
C ARG A 46 -8.89 20.69 -2.10
N ARG A 47 -8.58 19.65 -2.87
CA ARG A 47 -9.57 18.62 -3.26
C ARG A 47 -9.46 17.31 -2.48
N GLY A 48 -8.60 17.27 -1.45
CA GLY A 48 -8.40 16.09 -0.60
C GLY A 48 -7.47 15.00 -1.17
N ASP A 49 -6.78 15.27 -2.27
CA ASP A 49 -5.76 14.38 -2.87
C ASP A 49 -4.37 14.69 -2.29
N GLU A 50 -4.25 14.77 -0.97
CA GLU A 50 -3.03 15.22 -0.28
C GLU A 50 -1.78 14.40 -0.62
N ASN A 51 -1.94 13.13 -1.00
CA ASN A 51 -0.86 12.26 -1.47
C ASN A 51 -0.20 12.74 -2.79
N LEU A 52 -0.80 13.73 -3.47
CA LEU A 52 -0.29 14.36 -4.69
C LEU A 52 0.15 15.82 -4.45
N CYS A 53 0.29 16.23 -3.19
CA CYS A 53 0.74 17.57 -2.82
C CYS A 53 2.02 17.95 -3.59
N LEU A 54 2.10 19.22 -4.04
CA LEU A 54 3.27 19.76 -4.75
C LEU A 54 4.46 20.07 -3.84
N SER A 55 4.25 20.09 -2.52
CA SER A 55 5.30 20.25 -1.52
C SER A 55 4.99 19.35 -0.32
N PRO A 56 5.09 18.02 -0.50
CA PRO A 56 4.88 17.07 0.57
C PRO A 56 6.11 17.02 1.49
N VAL A 57 5.91 16.54 2.72
CA VAL A 57 7.00 16.17 3.63
C VAL A 57 6.84 14.70 3.99
N PHE A 58 7.89 13.92 3.81
CA PHE A 58 7.87 12.47 4.03
C PHE A 58 8.65 12.06 5.29
N THR A 59 8.00 11.28 6.13
CA THR A 59 8.57 10.68 7.34
C THR A 59 9.67 9.69 6.96
N GLY A 60 10.84 9.81 7.58
CA GLY A 60 12.00 8.96 7.28
C GLY A 60 12.71 9.28 5.97
N TRP A 61 12.43 10.43 5.35
CA TRP A 61 13.09 10.91 4.14
C TRP A 61 13.41 12.41 4.19
N ASP A 62 12.38 13.26 4.36
CA ASP A 62 12.56 14.71 4.51
C ASP A 62 12.72 15.12 5.98
N ARG A 63 12.22 14.30 6.91
CA ARG A 63 12.34 14.44 8.36
C ARG A 63 12.57 13.08 9.00
N ASP A 64 13.05 13.08 10.24
CA ASP A 64 13.34 11.86 10.98
C ASP A 64 12.11 10.94 11.11
N GLY A 65 12.39 9.64 11.06
CA GLY A 65 11.43 8.57 11.04
C GLY A 65 11.45 7.70 12.29
N GLY A 66 10.77 6.55 12.18
CA GLY A 66 10.48 5.65 13.30
C GLY A 66 11.57 4.66 13.69
N TYR A 67 12.73 4.64 13.05
CA TYR A 67 13.88 3.84 13.52
C TYR A 67 14.62 4.54 14.66
N ALA A 68 13.85 5.03 15.63
CA ALA A 68 14.28 5.75 16.82
C ALA A 68 13.32 5.42 17.98
N GLU A 69 13.78 5.67 19.22
CA GLU A 69 12.95 5.48 20.41
C GLU A 69 11.83 6.53 20.52
N GLN A 70 12.01 7.69 19.88
CA GLN A 70 11.05 8.78 19.84
C GLN A 70 11.11 9.47 18.49
N LEU A 71 9.97 9.99 18.03
CA LEU A 71 9.90 10.83 16.84
C LEU A 71 8.82 11.92 17.02
N THR A 72 8.99 13.05 16.34
CA THR A 72 8.00 14.13 16.34
C THR A 72 7.17 14.08 15.06
N VAL A 73 5.85 14.28 15.21
CA VAL A 73 4.91 14.26 14.08
C VAL A 73 3.88 15.36 14.21
N SER A 74 3.33 15.77 13.07
CA SER A 74 2.09 16.55 13.06
C SER A 74 0.93 15.63 13.43
N GLU A 75 0.05 16.11 14.32
CA GLU A 75 -1.18 15.38 14.66
C GLU A 75 -2.10 15.16 13.46
N ASP A 76 -1.94 15.97 12.41
CA ASP A 76 -2.72 15.82 11.18
C ASP A 76 -2.42 14.52 10.45
N PHE A 77 -1.17 14.07 10.54
CA PHE A 77 -0.63 12.88 9.89
C PHE A 77 -0.38 11.72 10.87
N ALA A 78 -0.86 11.85 12.10
CA ALA A 78 -0.94 10.76 13.07
C ALA A 78 -2.30 10.05 12.99
N TYR A 79 -2.29 8.72 13.05
CA TYR A 79 -3.47 7.88 12.91
C TYR A 79 -3.78 7.17 14.23
N ALA A 80 -5.01 7.26 14.72
CA ALA A 80 -5.44 6.42 15.84
C ALA A 80 -5.36 4.94 15.45
N ILE A 81 -4.71 4.12 16.27
CA ILE A 81 -4.62 2.67 16.01
C ILE A 81 -5.72 1.92 16.75
N PRO A 82 -6.60 1.20 16.03
CA PRO A 82 -7.64 0.40 16.67
C PRO A 82 -7.04 -0.67 17.63
N PRO A 83 -7.67 -0.93 18.78
CA PRO A 83 -7.14 -1.84 19.80
C PRO A 83 -7.05 -3.30 19.33
N ARG A 84 -7.75 -3.66 18.24
CA ARG A 84 -7.74 -5.01 17.67
C ARG A 84 -6.41 -5.42 17.02
N PHE A 85 -5.50 -4.47 16.77
CA PHE A 85 -4.21 -4.74 16.12
C PHE A 85 -3.07 -4.55 17.13
N SER A 86 -2.16 -5.52 17.20
CA SER A 86 -0.87 -5.32 17.88
C SER A 86 -0.02 -4.28 17.15
N ASP A 87 1.08 -3.82 17.75
CA ASP A 87 1.98 -2.84 17.11
C ASP A 87 2.59 -3.41 15.84
N GLU A 88 3.04 -4.66 15.88
CA GLU A 88 3.64 -5.39 14.76
C GLU A 88 2.65 -5.61 13.62
N GLN A 89 1.35 -5.75 13.95
CA GLN A 89 0.30 -5.86 12.96
C GLN A 89 -0.08 -4.50 12.36
N ALA A 90 -0.09 -3.45 13.17
CA ALA A 90 -0.52 -2.12 12.75
C ALA A 90 0.54 -1.38 11.93
N ALA A 91 1.82 -1.51 12.29
CA ALA A 91 2.92 -0.82 11.61
C ALA A 91 2.92 -1.02 10.08
N PRO A 92 2.88 -2.27 9.55
CA PRO A 92 2.84 -2.49 8.11
C PRO A 92 1.57 -1.95 7.41
N LEU A 93 0.48 -1.73 8.15
CA LEU A 93 -0.75 -1.17 7.57
C LEU A 93 -0.56 0.30 7.15
N LEU A 94 0.35 1.01 7.79
CA LEU A 94 0.63 2.44 7.58
C LEU A 94 1.38 2.72 6.26
N CYS A 95 1.92 1.71 5.60
CA CYS A 95 2.49 1.84 4.26
C CYS A 95 2.06 0.69 3.34
N SER A 96 2.49 -0.55 3.62
CA SER A 96 2.09 -1.70 2.80
C SER A 96 0.57 -1.88 2.70
N GLY A 97 -0.15 -1.70 3.82
CA GLY A 97 -1.62 -1.80 3.87
C GLY A 97 -2.32 -0.69 3.10
N ILE A 98 -1.97 0.58 3.31
CA ILE A 98 -2.59 1.71 2.61
C ILE A 98 -2.32 1.67 1.10
N ILE A 99 -1.11 1.29 0.68
CA ILE A 99 -0.77 1.08 -0.74
C ILE A 99 -1.63 -0.04 -1.32
N GLY A 100 -1.71 -1.18 -0.62
CA GLY A 100 -2.52 -2.31 -1.04
C GLY A 100 -4.01 -1.97 -1.16
N TYR A 101 -4.55 -1.25 -0.17
CA TYR A 101 -5.94 -0.81 -0.16
C TYR A 101 -6.24 0.14 -1.33
N ARG A 102 -5.37 1.14 -1.57
CA ARG A 102 -5.54 2.07 -2.70
C ARG A 102 -5.45 1.35 -4.04
N ALA A 103 -4.50 0.41 -4.20
CA ALA A 103 -4.39 -0.40 -5.40
C ALA A 103 -5.65 -1.23 -5.65
N LEU A 104 -6.19 -1.88 -4.60
CA LEU A 104 -7.43 -2.64 -4.68
C LEU A 104 -8.63 -1.78 -5.08
N LYS A 105 -8.78 -0.59 -4.48
CA LYS A 105 -9.84 0.35 -4.85
C LYS A 105 -9.74 0.80 -6.30
N ARG A 106 -8.51 1.05 -6.79
CA ARG A 106 -8.26 1.42 -8.18
C ARG A 106 -8.43 0.25 -9.15
N ALA A 107 -8.27 -0.98 -8.68
CA ALA A 107 -8.46 -2.18 -9.48
C ALA A 107 -9.92 -2.36 -9.86
N ALA A 108 -10.85 -1.77 -9.10
CA ALA A 108 -12.29 -1.79 -9.39
C ALA A 108 -12.79 -3.22 -9.67
N VAL A 109 -12.31 -4.17 -8.85
CA VAL A 109 -12.67 -5.58 -8.96
C VAL A 109 -14.19 -5.70 -8.81
N PRO A 110 -14.90 -6.32 -9.77
CA PRO A 110 -16.32 -6.59 -9.62
C PRO A 110 -16.61 -7.46 -8.39
N GLU A 111 -17.82 -7.38 -7.86
CA GLU A 111 -18.25 -8.27 -6.79
C GLU A 111 -18.12 -9.74 -7.21
N GLY A 112 -17.41 -10.54 -6.42
CA GLY A 112 -17.10 -11.94 -6.78
C GLY A 112 -16.06 -12.13 -7.90
N GLY A 113 -15.51 -11.04 -8.43
CA GLY A 113 -14.60 -11.03 -9.58
C GLY A 113 -13.21 -11.61 -9.30
N ARG A 114 -12.47 -11.87 -10.38
CA ARG A 114 -11.13 -12.48 -10.38
C ARG A 114 -10.06 -11.40 -10.38
N LEU A 115 -9.32 -11.29 -9.29
CA LEU A 115 -8.20 -10.38 -9.12
C LEU A 115 -6.87 -11.10 -9.30
N GLY A 116 -6.10 -10.71 -10.31
CA GLY A 116 -4.69 -11.10 -10.42
C GLY A 116 -3.76 -10.23 -9.58
N ILE A 117 -2.84 -10.85 -8.85
CA ILE A 117 -1.80 -10.17 -8.08
C ILE A 117 -0.44 -10.69 -8.55
N TYR A 118 0.33 -9.81 -9.20
CA TYR A 118 1.67 -10.12 -9.71
C TYR A 118 2.75 -9.55 -8.79
N GLY A 119 3.57 -10.44 -8.24
CA GLY A 119 4.49 -10.13 -7.15
C GLY A 119 3.77 -10.18 -5.80
N PHE A 120 4.24 -11.06 -4.90
CA PHE A 120 3.53 -11.39 -3.66
C PHE A 120 4.35 -11.10 -2.40
N GLY A 121 4.62 -9.81 -2.15
CA GLY A 121 5.34 -9.29 -0.98
C GLY A 121 4.44 -8.65 0.08
N GLY A 122 4.97 -7.65 0.80
CA GLY A 122 4.30 -6.93 1.91
C GLY A 122 2.91 -6.39 1.56
N SER A 123 2.81 -5.46 0.61
CA SER A 123 1.51 -4.91 0.20
C SER A 123 0.58 -5.95 -0.42
N ALA A 124 1.14 -6.91 -1.16
CA ALA A 124 0.38 -7.88 -1.93
C ALA A 124 -0.39 -8.87 -1.05
N HIS A 125 0.23 -9.42 0.00
CA HIS A 125 -0.44 -10.39 0.87
C HIS A 125 -1.53 -9.72 1.73
N LEU A 126 -1.35 -8.45 2.11
CA LEU A 126 -2.40 -7.65 2.76
C LEU A 126 -3.55 -7.37 1.78
N THR A 127 -3.22 -7.02 0.53
CA THR A 127 -4.20 -6.80 -0.55
C THR A 127 -5.03 -8.05 -0.81
N ALA A 128 -4.40 -9.22 -0.88
CA ALA A 128 -5.09 -10.50 -1.09
C ALA A 128 -6.11 -10.78 0.01
N GLN A 129 -5.76 -10.55 1.27
CA GLN A 129 -6.67 -10.71 2.40
C GLN A 129 -7.86 -9.75 2.31
N MET A 130 -7.62 -8.47 1.99
CA MET A 130 -8.69 -7.49 1.81
C MET A 130 -9.61 -7.82 0.64
N ALA A 131 -9.05 -8.26 -0.49
CA ALA A 131 -9.80 -8.64 -1.68
C ALA A 131 -10.68 -9.87 -1.41
N ARG A 132 -10.13 -10.91 -0.76
CA ARG A 132 -10.89 -12.08 -0.36
C ARG A 132 -12.00 -11.76 0.63
N HIS A 133 -11.73 -10.87 1.59
CA HIS A 133 -12.76 -10.41 2.52
C HIS A 133 -13.91 -9.66 1.81
N GLN A 134 -13.64 -9.02 0.67
CA GLN A 134 -14.64 -8.40 -0.20
C GLN A 134 -15.29 -9.37 -1.20
N GLY A 135 -14.99 -10.67 -1.10
CA GLY A 135 -15.57 -11.72 -1.95
C GLY A 135 -14.83 -11.97 -3.27
N ALA A 136 -13.72 -11.28 -3.55
CA ALA A 136 -12.96 -11.51 -4.78
C ALA A 136 -12.20 -12.85 -4.76
N GLN A 137 -12.07 -13.45 -5.94
CA GLN A 137 -11.22 -14.61 -6.18
C GLN A 137 -9.79 -14.13 -6.48
N VAL A 138 -8.82 -14.54 -5.67
CA VAL A 138 -7.43 -14.07 -5.80
C VAL A 138 -6.57 -15.08 -6.55
N TYR A 139 -5.93 -14.61 -7.63
CA TYR A 139 -4.97 -15.36 -8.44
C TYR A 139 -3.59 -14.73 -8.23
N VAL A 140 -2.59 -15.52 -7.86
CA VAL A 140 -1.25 -15.01 -7.51
C VAL A 140 -0.20 -15.53 -8.47
N MET A 141 0.60 -14.62 -9.02
CA MET A 141 1.72 -14.93 -9.91
C MET A 141 3.01 -14.38 -9.29
N THR A 142 3.92 -15.26 -8.88
CA THR A 142 5.15 -14.86 -8.18
C THR A 142 6.29 -15.86 -8.35
N ARG A 143 7.52 -15.35 -8.47
CA ARG A 143 8.73 -16.19 -8.62
C ARG A 143 9.13 -16.90 -7.32
N SER A 144 8.79 -16.32 -6.17
CA SER A 144 9.23 -16.79 -4.85
C SER A 144 8.36 -17.95 -4.35
N GLU A 145 8.93 -19.14 -4.15
CA GLU A 145 8.19 -20.29 -3.60
C GLU A 145 7.64 -20.02 -2.18
N PRO A 146 8.39 -19.41 -1.22
CA PRO A 146 7.81 -19.03 0.06
C PRO A 146 6.58 -18.11 -0.07
N ALA A 147 6.59 -17.22 -1.07
CA ALA A 147 5.45 -16.36 -1.35
C ALA A 147 4.27 -17.15 -1.97
N ARG A 148 4.53 -18.17 -2.79
CA ARG A 148 3.51 -19.09 -3.30
C ARG A 148 2.88 -19.89 -2.17
N GLU A 149 3.67 -20.42 -1.25
CA GLU A 149 3.17 -21.10 -0.05
C GLU A 149 2.27 -20.19 0.79
N LEU A 150 2.69 -18.94 1.02
CA LEU A 150 1.87 -17.96 1.72
C LEU A 150 0.56 -17.68 0.97
N ALA A 151 0.61 -17.50 -0.35
CA ALA A 151 -0.58 -17.28 -1.17
C ALA A 151 -1.59 -18.43 -1.05
N ARG A 152 -1.11 -19.68 -1.09
CA ARG A 152 -1.95 -20.88 -0.87
C ARG A 152 -2.57 -20.88 0.52
N LYS A 153 -1.77 -20.62 1.57
CA LYS A 153 -2.25 -20.52 2.96
C LYS A 153 -3.31 -19.42 3.15
N LEU A 154 -3.19 -18.32 2.42
CA LEU A 154 -4.15 -17.21 2.44
C LEU A 154 -5.39 -17.46 1.58
N GLY A 155 -5.49 -18.61 0.91
CA GLY A 155 -6.67 -19.02 0.14
C GLY A 155 -6.74 -18.44 -1.27
N ALA A 156 -5.60 -18.21 -1.92
CA ALA A 156 -5.58 -17.92 -3.35
C ALA A 156 -6.14 -19.11 -4.15
N VAL A 157 -6.98 -18.81 -5.15
CA VAL A 157 -7.62 -19.80 -6.04
C VAL A 157 -6.59 -20.41 -6.99
N PHE A 158 -5.63 -19.61 -7.43
CA PHE A 158 -4.52 -20.02 -8.28
C PHE A 158 -3.22 -19.41 -7.77
N VAL A 159 -2.14 -20.19 -7.85
CA VAL A 159 -0.79 -19.76 -7.50
C VAL A 159 0.20 -20.33 -8.51
N GLY A 160 0.76 -19.45 -9.34
CA GLY A 160 1.69 -19.81 -10.41
C GLY A 160 3.00 -19.02 -10.39
N ASP A 161 3.89 -19.36 -11.33
CA ASP A 161 5.09 -18.56 -11.61
C ASP A 161 4.70 -17.14 -12.10
N ALA A 162 5.63 -16.18 -11.98
CA ALA A 162 5.36 -14.79 -12.38
C ALA A 162 4.97 -14.63 -13.85
N TYR A 163 5.45 -15.50 -14.74
CA TYR A 163 5.15 -15.44 -16.18
C TYR A 163 4.09 -16.47 -16.60
N GLU A 164 3.57 -17.25 -15.65
CA GLU A 164 2.54 -18.25 -15.90
C GLU A 164 1.19 -17.57 -16.18
N SER A 165 0.47 -18.10 -17.17
CA SER A 165 -0.88 -17.62 -17.47
C SER A 165 -1.87 -18.25 -16.49
N PRO A 166 -2.77 -17.46 -15.87
CA PRO A 166 -3.84 -18.04 -15.07
C PRO A 166 -4.77 -18.88 -15.95
N PRO A 167 -5.42 -19.92 -15.38
CA PRO A 167 -6.31 -20.80 -16.14
C PRO A 167 -7.58 -20.08 -16.63
N ASP A 168 -7.95 -19.00 -15.96
CA ASP A 168 -9.10 -18.17 -16.24
C ASP A 168 -8.68 -16.74 -16.59
N PRO A 169 -9.36 -16.06 -17.53
CA PRO A 169 -9.21 -14.62 -17.72
C PRO A 169 -9.56 -13.86 -16.43
N LEU A 170 -8.75 -12.85 -16.11
CA LEU A 170 -8.88 -12.01 -14.92
C LEU A 170 -9.76 -10.79 -15.19
N ASP A 171 -10.61 -10.39 -14.24
CA ASP A 171 -11.43 -9.18 -14.36
C ASP A 171 -10.63 -7.92 -14.07
N SER A 172 -9.66 -8.02 -13.18
CA SER A 172 -8.76 -6.93 -12.80
C SER A 172 -7.45 -7.53 -12.32
N ALA A 173 -6.40 -6.73 -12.33
CA ALA A 173 -5.15 -7.19 -11.74
C ALA A 173 -4.33 -6.02 -11.15
N ILE A 174 -3.34 -6.35 -10.32
CA ILE A 174 -2.40 -5.41 -9.70
C ILE A 174 -0.98 -5.97 -9.85
N LEU A 175 -0.06 -5.14 -10.35
CA LEU A 175 1.37 -5.46 -10.45
C LEU A 175 2.13 -4.80 -9.30
N PHE A 176 2.48 -5.56 -8.27
CA PHE A 176 3.38 -5.12 -7.21
C PHE A 176 4.85 -5.40 -7.53
N ALA A 177 5.14 -6.35 -8.43
CA ALA A 177 6.51 -6.63 -8.83
C ALA A 177 7.11 -5.44 -9.61
N PRO A 178 8.32 -4.97 -9.26
CA PRO A 178 9.01 -3.89 -9.98
C PRO A 178 9.70 -4.42 -11.24
N ALA A 179 8.95 -5.08 -12.11
CA ALA A 179 9.44 -5.76 -13.31
C ALA A 179 8.60 -5.37 -14.53
N GLY A 180 9.15 -4.49 -15.38
CA GLY A 180 8.41 -3.89 -16.50
C GLY A 180 8.03 -4.89 -17.60
N ASP A 181 8.78 -5.97 -17.74
CA ASP A 181 8.53 -7.08 -18.64
C ASP A 181 7.30 -7.93 -18.25
N LEU A 182 6.81 -7.80 -17.01
CA LEU A 182 5.53 -8.40 -16.62
C LEU A 182 4.33 -7.62 -17.17
N VAL A 183 4.47 -6.34 -17.56
CA VAL A 183 3.33 -5.54 -18.03
C VAL A 183 2.59 -6.21 -19.19
N PRO A 184 3.25 -6.68 -20.28
CA PRO A 184 2.58 -7.41 -21.34
C PRO A 184 1.96 -8.74 -20.89
N VAL A 185 2.56 -9.42 -19.90
CA VAL A 185 2.03 -10.67 -19.34
C VAL A 185 0.70 -10.39 -18.64
N VAL A 186 0.67 -9.35 -17.80
CA VAL A 186 -0.55 -9.01 -17.08
C VAL A 186 -1.66 -8.56 -18.02
N LEU A 187 -1.36 -7.71 -19.00
CA LEU A 187 -2.35 -7.23 -19.97
C LEU A 187 -2.96 -8.37 -20.80
N LYS A 188 -2.17 -9.42 -21.11
CA LYS A 188 -2.68 -10.62 -21.81
C LYS A 188 -3.58 -11.50 -20.94
N ALA A 189 -3.40 -11.47 -19.62
CA ALA A 189 -4.19 -12.27 -18.68
C ALA A 189 -5.55 -11.65 -18.35
N LEU A 190 -5.75 -10.36 -18.63
CA LEU A 190 -7.03 -9.68 -18.42
C LEU A 190 -8.08 -10.14 -19.45
N GLY A 191 -9.30 -10.35 -18.99
CA GLY A 191 -10.48 -10.49 -19.83
C GLY A 191 -10.80 -9.19 -20.58
N ARG A 192 -11.65 -9.29 -21.61
CA ARG A 192 -12.09 -8.11 -22.38
C ARG A 192 -12.77 -7.11 -21.44
N GLY A 193 -12.26 -5.88 -21.38
CA GLY A 193 -12.85 -4.79 -20.58
C GLY A 193 -12.37 -4.69 -19.12
N GLY A 194 -11.40 -5.50 -18.70
CA GLY A 194 -10.87 -5.46 -17.34
C GLY A 194 -10.10 -4.16 -17.02
N PRO A 195 -10.47 -3.38 -15.98
CA PRO A 195 -9.70 -2.21 -15.56
C PRO A 195 -8.33 -2.59 -14.99
N TRP A 196 -7.30 -1.78 -15.29
CA TRP A 196 -5.91 -1.98 -14.81
C TRP A 196 -5.35 -0.72 -14.13
N PRO A 197 -5.07 -0.75 -12.81
CA PRO A 197 -4.33 0.30 -12.11
C PRO A 197 -2.83 -0.02 -12.03
N LEU A 198 -1.99 0.85 -12.60
CA LEU A 198 -0.55 0.85 -12.33
C LEU A 198 -0.29 1.54 -10.97
N PRO A 199 0.54 0.97 -10.06
CA PRO A 199 1.12 1.76 -8.98
C PRO A 199 2.04 2.85 -9.58
N ALA A 200 1.95 4.06 -9.05
CA ALA A 200 2.61 5.24 -9.58
C ALA A 200 4.15 5.16 -9.45
N SER A 201 4.84 4.57 -10.42
CA SER A 201 6.29 4.81 -10.65
C SER A 201 6.86 4.32 -12.01
N THR A 202 6.06 4.00 -13.03
CA THR A 202 6.60 3.63 -14.36
C THR A 202 6.10 4.58 -15.46
N SER A 203 6.84 5.67 -15.69
CA SER A 203 6.76 6.43 -16.93
C SER A 203 7.50 5.69 -18.04
N ALA A 204 6.77 5.11 -18.99
CA ALA A 204 7.34 4.69 -20.27
C ALA A 204 6.74 5.59 -21.37
N THR A 205 7.49 6.61 -21.78
CA THR A 205 7.24 7.33 -23.02
C THR A 205 7.54 6.40 -24.19
N TYR A 206 6.49 5.94 -24.87
CA TYR A 206 6.58 5.36 -26.20
C TYR A 206 6.42 6.49 -27.22
N ARG A 207 7.41 6.68 -28.10
CA ARG A 207 7.24 7.34 -29.39
C ARG A 207 7.60 6.33 -30.48
N PRO A 208 6.88 6.35 -31.62
CA PRO A 208 7.04 5.38 -32.71
C PRO A 208 8.46 5.36 -33.28
#